data_AF-A0A177G4K4-F1
#
_entry.id   AF-A0A177G4K4-F1
#
_cell.length_a   1.000
_cell.length_b   1.000
_cell.length_c   1.000
_cell.angle_alpha   90.00
_cell.angle_beta   90.00
_cell.angle_gamma   90.00
#
_symmetry.space_group_name_H-M   'P 1'
#
loop_
_entity.id
_entity.type
_entity.pdbx_description
1 polymer ?
#
loop_
_entity_poly.entity_id
_entity_poly.type
_entity_poly.pdbx_seq_one_letter_code
_entity_poly.pdbx_strand_id
1 'polypeptide(L)' 'MNDTSVPGYWVANAGLEYRFGDMSVLKNVTASFNVYNLFNNKYISMMGQNDNPAVGDYQSMERGAVREFFGTVSTSF' A
#
# COMPACT_ATOMS: atom_id res chain seq x y z
N MET A 1 22.96 23.70 -5.22
CA MET A 1 22.77 22.71 -4.14
C MET A 1 21.44 22.03 -4.42
N ASN A 2 21.45 20.96 -5.20
CA ASN A 2 20.29 20.10 -5.42
C ASN A 2 20.79 18.71 -5.79
N ASP A 3 21.63 18.18 -4.91
CA ASP A 3 22.46 17.00 -5.16
C ASP A 3 21.86 15.75 -4.48
N THR A 4 20.76 15.93 -3.74
CA THR A 4 20.04 14.88 -3.02
C THR A 4 18.89 14.37 -3.87
N SER A 5 18.95 13.11 -4.27
CA SER A 5 17.88 12.42 -5.00
C SER A 5 17.35 11.26 -4.17
N VAL A 6 16.06 10.95 -4.34
CA VAL A 6 15.47 9.75 -3.76
C VAL A 6 15.88 8.56 -4.62
N PRO A 7 16.50 7.51 -4.05
CA PRO A 7 16.84 6.32 -4.80
C PRO A 7 15.57 5.64 -5.31
N GLY A 8 15.63 5.12 -6.55
CA GLY A 8 14.55 4.32 -7.10
C GLY A 8 14.25 3.11 -6.23
N TYR A 9 12.97 2.80 -6.04
CA TYR A 9 12.51 1.70 -5.21
C TYR A 9 11.45 0.88 -5.94
N TRP A 10 11.28 -0.37 -5.50
CA TRP A 10 10.23 -1.27 -5.97
C TRP A 10 9.32 -1.64 -4.80
N VAL A 11 8.00 -1.58 -5.01
CA VAL A 11 6.99 -2.03 -4.06
C VAL A 11 6.19 -3.14 -4.72
N ALA A 12 6.11 -4.29 -4.07
CA ALA A 12 5.33 -5.43 -4.52
C ALA A 12 4.20 -5.70 -3.55
N ASN A 13 3.04 -6.09 -4.09
CA ASN A 13 1.86 -6.45 -3.33
C ASN A 13 1.50 -7.91 -3.63
N ALA A 14 0.93 -8.62 -2.66
CA ALA A 14 0.45 -9.98 -2.84
C ALA A 14 -0.99 -10.10 -2.35
N GLY A 15 -1.81 -10.86 -3.06
CA GLY A 15 -3.20 -11.11 -2.70
C GLY A 15 -3.57 -12.56 -2.88
N LEU A 16 -4.42 -13.07 -1.99
CA LEU A 16 -5.05 -14.38 -2.06
C LEU A 16 -6.56 -14.20 -1.91
N GLU A 17 -7.33 -14.81 -2.79
CA GLU A 17 -8.78 -14.88 -2.70
C GLU A 17 -9.22 -16.34 -2.77
N TYR A 18 -10.15 -16.72 -1.90
CA TYR A 18 -10.77 -18.03 -1.92
C TYR A 18 -12.29 -17.90 -1.86
N ARG A 19 -12.96 -18.59 -2.80
CA ARG A 19 -14.41 -18.66 -2.90
C ARG A 19 -14.86 -20.02 -2.40
N PHE A 20 -15.58 -20.02 -1.29
CA PHE A 20 -16.03 -21.25 -0.62
C PHE A 20 -17.26 -21.88 -1.31
N GLY A 21 -17.90 -21.17 -2.23
CA GLY A 21 -19.13 -21.63 -2.90
C GLY A 21 -20.36 -21.49 -2.02
N ASP A 22 -21.39 -22.27 -2.32
CA ASP A 22 -22.67 -22.26 -1.59
C ASP A 22 -22.58 -23.08 -0.30
N MET A 23 -22.59 -22.40 0.84
CA MET A 23 -22.65 -23.01 2.17
C MET A 23 -24.07 -22.88 2.73
N SER A 24 -24.96 -23.78 2.31
CA SER A 24 -26.34 -23.92 2.78
C SER A 24 -27.18 -22.63 2.67
N VAL A 25 -27.17 -21.77 3.70
CA VAL A 25 -27.92 -20.50 3.76
C VAL A 25 -27.09 -19.31 3.26
N LEU A 26 -25.75 -19.44 3.26
CA LEU A 26 -24.82 -18.42 2.80
C LEU A 26 -24.38 -18.76 1.38
N LYS A 27 -24.78 -17.94 0.40
CA LYS A 27 -24.36 -18.10 -0.99
C LYS A 27 -23.11 -17.27 -1.28
N ASN A 28 -22.19 -17.84 -2.06
CA ASN A 28 -20.95 -17.19 -2.50
C ASN A 28 -20.15 -16.51 -1.38
N VAL A 29 -19.82 -17.25 -0.32
CA VAL A 29 -18.88 -16.73 0.68
C VAL A 29 -17.50 -16.62 0.02
N THR A 30 -16.92 -15.43 0.07
CA THR A 30 -15.58 -15.13 -0.46
C THR A 30 -14.74 -14.56 0.67
N ALA A 31 -13.57 -15.13 0.91
CA ALA A 31 -12.55 -14.51 1.74
C ALA A 31 -11.39 -14.05 0.86
N SER A 32 -10.91 -12.84 1.10
CA SER A 32 -9.71 -12.32 0.47
C SER A 32 -8.74 -11.77 1.50
N PHE A 33 -7.47 -11.90 1.20
CA PHE A 33 -6.36 -11.42 2.01
C PHE A 33 -5.33 -10.76 1.12
N ASN A 34 -4.97 -9.52 1.42
CA ASN A 34 -4.02 -8.73 0.66
C ASN A 34 -2.91 -8.20 1.57
N VAL A 35 -1.68 -8.23 1.07
CA VAL A 35 -0.49 -7.70 1.72
C VAL A 35 0.05 -6.60 0.83
N TYR A 36 -0.01 -5.35 1.34
CA TYR A 36 0.62 -4.20 0.71
C TYR A 36 2.07 -4.10 1.17
N ASN A 37 2.99 -3.76 0.26
CA ASN A 37 4.41 -3.67 0.55
C ASN A 37 4.96 -4.98 1.16
N LEU A 38 4.87 -6.05 0.37
CA LEU A 38 5.23 -7.44 0.74
C LEU A 38 6.62 -7.55 1.39
N PHE A 39 7.59 -6.86 0.81
CA PHE A 39 8.99 -6.85 1.27
C PHE A 39 9.28 -5.83 2.38
N ASN A 40 8.28 -5.06 2.82
CA ASN A 40 8.39 -4.04 3.86
C ASN A 40 9.48 -2.98 3.57
N ASN A 41 9.53 -2.53 2.32
CA ASN A 41 10.44 -1.49 1.88
C ASN A 41 10.04 -0.14 2.52
N LYS A 42 11.03 0.59 3.04
CA LYS A 42 10.84 1.97 3.52
C LYS A 42 11.21 2.91 2.39
N TYR A 43 10.25 3.68 1.91
CA TYR A 43 10.44 4.56 0.76
C TYR A 43 9.72 5.89 0.95
N ILE A 44 10.05 6.85 0.08
CA ILE A 44 9.42 8.17 0.03
C ILE A 44 8.39 8.15 -1.08
N SER A 45 7.11 8.39 -0.74
CA SER A 45 6.00 8.29 -1.68
C SER A 45 5.83 9.57 -2.49
N MET A 46 5.98 10.73 -1.85
CA MET A 46 5.85 12.03 -2.51
C MET A 46 6.89 13.01 -1.99
N MET A 47 7.33 13.91 -2.86
CA MET A 47 8.15 15.06 -2.53
C MET A 47 7.40 16.33 -2.93
N GLY A 48 7.51 17.39 -2.13
CA GLY A 48 6.87 18.68 -2.38
C GLY A 48 5.39 18.76 -1.99
N GLN A 49 4.90 17.90 -1.10
CA GLN A 49 3.48 17.92 -0.68
C GLN A 49 3.08 19.26 -0.02
N ASN A 50 4.03 19.94 0.62
CA ASN A 50 3.84 21.21 1.32
C ASN A 50 4.60 22.38 0.66
N ASP A 51 4.83 22.27 -0.66
CA ASP A 51 5.80 23.05 -1.44
C ASP A 51 7.25 22.85 -1.00
N ASN A 52 8.18 23.13 -1.92
CA ASN A 52 9.61 23.15 -1.63
C ASN A 52 10.08 24.60 -1.78
N PRO A 53 10.39 25.33 -0.69
CA PRO A 53 10.79 26.73 -0.79
C PRO A 53 12.06 26.85 -1.66
N ALA A 54 12.12 27.92 -2.47
CA ALA A 54 13.27 28.20 -3.34
C ALA A 54 14.56 28.52 -2.55
N VAL A 55 14.45 28.74 -1.24
CA VAL A 55 15.54 29.09 -0.33
C VAL A 55 15.33 28.37 1.00
N GLY A 56 16.37 27.69 1.50
CA GLY A 56 16.34 26.92 2.75
C GLY A 56 16.24 25.40 2.55
N ASP A 57 16.53 24.65 3.62
CA ASP A 57 16.68 23.19 3.58
C ASP A 57 15.38 22.43 3.87
N TYR A 58 14.23 23.09 3.78
CA TYR A 58 12.94 22.44 4.04
C TYR A 58 12.53 21.61 2.82
N GLN A 59 12.80 20.31 2.87
CA GLN A 59 12.27 19.36 1.89
C GLN A 59 10.99 18.72 2.43
N SER A 60 9.85 19.06 1.81
CA SER A 60 8.59 18.37 2.11
C SER A 60 8.65 16.97 1.50
N MET A 61 8.63 15.93 2.33
CA MET A 61 8.68 14.54 1.91
C MET A 61 7.70 13.71 2.71
N GLU A 62 6.89 12.92 2.01
CA GLU A 62 5.92 12.01 2.62
C GLU A 62 6.41 10.58 2.54
N ARG A 63 6.39 9.90 3.68
CA ARG A 63 6.75 8.49 3.76
C ARG A 63 5.68 7.64 3.09
N GLY A 64 6.10 6.67 2.29
CA GLY A 64 5.21 5.62 1.82
C GLY A 64 4.64 4.78 2.96
N ALA A 65 3.50 4.14 2.71
CA ALA A 65 2.88 3.27 3.69
C ALA A 65 3.82 2.10 4.04
N VAL A 66 3.84 1.75 5.32
CA VAL A 66 4.55 0.56 5.82
C VAL A 66 3.83 -0.70 5.32
N ARG A 67 4.36 -1.89 5.62
CA ARG A 67 3.65 -3.13 5.29
C ARG A 67 2.31 -3.19 6.00
N GLU A 68 1.25 -3.39 5.22
CA GLU A 68 -0.14 -3.45 5.69
C GLU A 68 -0.81 -4.75 5.24
N PHE A 69 -1.73 -5.24 6.07
CA PHE A 69 -2.46 -6.49 5.85
C PHE A 69 -3.95 -6.20 5.85
N PHE A 70 -4.65 -6.63 4.79
CA PHE A 70 -6.08 -6.40 4.61
C PHE A 70 -6.78 -7.74 4.45
N GLY A 71 -7.71 -8.06 5.35
CA GLY A 71 -8.56 -9.23 5.27
C GLY A 71 -10.01 -8.82 5.05
N THR A 72 -10.68 -9.43 4.08
CA THR A 72 -12.08 -9.17 3.75
C THR A 72 -12.83 -10.48 3.67
N VAL A 73 -14.03 -10.52 4.25
CA VAL A 73 -14.99 -11.61 4.05
C VAL A 73 -16.28 -11.00 3.52
N SER A 74 -16.76 -11.51 2.40
CA SER A 74 -18.01 -11.09 1.77
C SER A 74 -18.93 -12.28 1.54
N THR A 75 -20.23 -12.01 1.53
CA THR A 75 -21.28 -12.97 1.21
C THR A 75 -22.30 -12.27 0.32
N SER A 76 -22.93 -13.00 -0.60
CA SER A 76 -24.08 -12.51 -1.37
C SER A 76 -25.33 -13.30 -0.95
N PHE A 77 -26.49 -12.65 -0.87
CA PHE A 77 -27.77 -13.29 -0.52
C PHE A 77 -28.72 -13.34 -1.73
#